data_AF-A0A662HDB4-F1
#
_entry.id   AF-A0A662HDB4-F1
#
_cell.length_a   1.000
_cell.length_b   1.000
_cell.length_c   1.000
_cell.angle_alpha   90.00
_cell.angle_beta   90.00
_cell.angle_gamma   90.00
#
_symmetry.space_group_name_H-M   'P 1'
#
loop_
_entity.id
_entity.type
_entity.pdbx_description
1 polymer ?
#
loop_
_entity_poly.entity_id
_entity_poly.type
_entity_poly.pdbx_seq_one_letter_code
_entity_poly.pdbx_strand_id
1 'polypeptide(L)'
;MSNYRKGRYAEYRLMDYLRRLGAVYVTRSAGSHTLFDVVALFPNGEVWFIQVKRGKARFKEKREIEELGKKVRGEKIVFVLARYDKGKWYLDVKRGETEILIKK
;
A
#
# COMPACT_ATOMS: atom_id res chain seq x y z
N MET A 1 -11.99 19.56 12.78
CA MET A 1 -10.81 18.89 12.16
C MET A 1 -11.17 18.51 10.72
N SER A 2 -10.50 19.07 9.70
CA SER A 2 -10.85 18.85 8.28
C SER A 2 -10.61 17.40 7.83
N ASN A 3 -11.30 16.96 6.77
CA ASN A 3 -11.11 15.63 6.18
C ASN A 3 -9.66 15.38 5.75
N TYR A 4 -8.95 16.42 5.28
CA TYR A 4 -7.54 16.36 4.95
C TYR A 4 -6.64 16.04 6.15
N ARG A 5 -6.82 16.75 7.28
CA ARG A 5 -6.07 16.46 8.52
C ARG A 5 -6.34 15.05 9.05
N LYS A 6 -7.59 14.60 8.90
CA LYS A 6 -8.07 13.27 9.26
C LYS A 6 -7.46 12.15 8.41
N GLY A 7 -7.22 12.39 7.11
CA GLY A 7 -6.52 11.47 6.21
C GLY A 7 -5.04 11.39 6.55
N ARG A 8 -4.39 12.55 6.66
CA ARG A 8 -2.98 12.70 7.04
C ARG A 8 -2.64 12.00 8.37
N TYR A 9 -3.53 12.07 9.36
CA TYR A 9 -3.35 11.35 10.62
C TYR A 9 -3.42 9.82 10.46
N ALA A 10 -4.29 9.31 9.59
CA ALA A 10 -4.36 7.88 9.30
C ALA A 10 -3.08 7.39 8.58
N GLU A 11 -2.56 8.18 7.65
CA GLU A 11 -1.29 7.89 6.97
C GLU A 11 -0.13 7.81 7.97
N TYR A 12 0.03 8.80 8.87
CA TYR A 12 1.09 8.74 9.89
C TYR A 12 0.96 7.51 10.80
N ARG A 13 -0.25 7.18 11.26
CA ARG A 13 -0.47 5.97 12.07
C ARG A 13 -0.14 4.69 11.31
N LEU A 14 -0.40 4.65 10.01
CA LEU A 14 -0.01 3.50 9.19
C LEU A 14 1.51 3.41 9.08
N MET A 15 2.21 4.53 8.91
CA MET A 15 3.66 4.53 8.85
C MET A 15 4.27 3.95 10.12
N ASP A 16 3.77 4.34 11.30
CA ASP A 16 4.23 3.80 12.57
C ASP A 16 3.94 2.30 12.71
N TYR A 17 2.78 1.87 12.22
CA TYR A 17 2.44 0.44 12.16
C TYR A 17 3.39 -0.34 11.25
N LEU A 18 3.73 0.18 10.06
CA LEU A 18 4.65 -0.46 9.12
C LEU A 18 6.08 -0.54 9.67
N ARG A 19 6.55 0.51 10.36
CA ARG A 19 7.85 0.48 11.07
C ARG A 19 7.88 -0.62 12.12
N ARG A 20 6.80 -0.79 12.89
CA ARG A 20 6.67 -1.88 13.87
C ARG A 20 6.61 -3.27 13.23
N LEU A 21 6.13 -3.36 11.99
CA LEU A 21 6.17 -4.59 11.20
C LEU A 21 7.55 -4.88 10.58
N GLY A 22 8.53 -3.98 10.76
CA GLY A 22 9.91 -4.19 10.28
C GLY A 22 10.27 -3.45 9.00
N ALA A 23 9.46 -2.49 8.55
CA ALA A 23 9.85 -1.63 7.43
C ALA A 23 11.07 -0.77 7.82
N VAL A 24 12.14 -0.84 7.02
CA VAL A 24 13.38 -0.07 7.22
C VAL A 24 13.28 1.36 6.70
N TYR A 25 12.36 1.60 5.76
CA TYR A 25 12.06 2.91 5.24
C TYR A 25 10.56 3.05 4.99
N VAL A 26 9.98 4.17 5.41
CA VAL A 26 8.57 4.47 5.18
C VAL A 26 8.40 5.96 4.88
N THR A 27 7.77 6.28 3.75
CA THR A 27 7.48 7.66 3.34
C THR A 27 6.05 7.81 2.85
N ARG A 28 5.57 9.05 2.83
CA ARG A 28 4.26 9.42 2.23
C ARG A 28 4.49 9.95 0.84
N SER A 29 3.55 9.72 -0.06
CA SER A 29 3.59 10.40 -1.36
C SER A 29 3.33 11.90 -1.16
N ALA A 30 4.07 12.74 -1.90
CA ALA A 30 3.87 14.17 -1.85
C ALA A 30 2.53 14.53 -2.52
N GLY A 31 1.63 15.16 -1.77
CA GLY A 31 0.46 15.88 -2.33
C GLY A 31 -0.80 15.07 -2.62
N SER A 32 -0.88 13.76 -2.33
CA SER A 32 -2.09 12.93 -2.61
C SER A 32 -2.57 12.96 -4.08
N HIS A 33 -1.74 13.40 -5.04
CA HIS A 33 -2.02 13.35 -6.48
C HIS A 33 -1.59 12.03 -7.13
N THR A 34 -1.11 11.08 -6.32
CA THR A 34 -0.56 9.81 -6.79
C THR A 34 -1.47 8.65 -6.36
N LEU A 35 -1.34 7.51 -7.03
CA LEU A 35 -2.16 6.32 -6.76
C LEU A 35 -1.99 5.75 -5.33
N PHE A 36 -0.92 6.11 -4.63
CA PHE A 36 -0.55 5.56 -3.33
C PHE A 36 -0.28 6.68 -2.33
N ASP A 37 -0.67 6.48 -1.08
CA ASP A 37 -0.48 7.48 -0.03
C ASP A 37 0.82 7.22 0.76
N VAL A 38 1.23 5.96 0.89
CA VAL A 38 2.40 5.51 1.65
C VAL A 38 3.22 4.52 0.83
N VAL A 39 4.54 4.61 0.93
CA VAL A 39 5.48 3.61 0.40
C VAL A 39 6.34 3.09 1.55
N ALA A 40 6.53 1.77 1.61
CA ALA A 40 7.38 1.12 2.60
C ALA A 40 8.39 0.15 1.96
N LEU A 41 9.59 0.10 2.50
CA LEU A 41 10.66 -0.82 2.10
C LEU A 41 10.98 -1.77 3.26
N PHE A 42 11.10 -3.06 2.96
CA PHE A 42 11.42 -4.10 3.94
C PHE A 42 12.81 -4.73 3.68
N PRO A 43 13.49 -5.27 4.72
CA PRO A 43 14.81 -5.88 4.59
C PRO A 43 14.89 -7.03 3.57
N ASN A 44 13.77 -7.73 3.35
CA ASN A 44 13.65 -8.83 2.39
C ASN A 44 13.56 -8.36 0.92
N GLY A 45 13.74 -7.06 0.68
CA GLY A 45 13.65 -6.40 -0.62
C GLY A 45 12.24 -6.03 -1.05
N GLU A 46 11.20 -6.34 -0.25
CA GLU A 46 9.83 -5.98 -0.62
C GLU A 46 9.61 -4.46 -0.59
N VAL A 47 8.93 -3.96 -1.62
CA VAL A 47 8.51 -2.57 -1.79
C VAL A 47 7.00 -2.54 -1.81
N TRP A 48 6.41 -1.96 -0.76
CA TRP A 48 4.98 -1.86 -0.59
C TRP A 48 4.47 -0.49 -1.02
N PHE A 49 3.58 -0.47 -2.02
CA PHE A 49 2.83 0.70 -2.47
C PHE A 49 1.43 0.65 -1.87
N ILE A 50 1.12 1.58 -0.99
CA ILE A 50 -0.02 1.46 -0.08
C ILE A 50 -0.97 2.62 -0.25
N GLN A 51 -2.24 2.30 -0.51
CA GLN A 51 -3.33 3.26 -0.50
C GLN A 51 -4.07 3.17 0.84
N VAL A 52 -4.29 4.30 1.50
CA VAL A 52 -4.92 4.38 2.82
C VAL A 52 -6.37 4.79 2.69
N LYS A 53 -7.27 4.00 3.27
CA LYS A 53 -8.70 4.31 3.32
C LYS A 53 -9.22 4.29 4.74
N ARG A 54 -10.13 5.24 5.00
CA ARG A 54 -10.93 5.28 6.22
C ARG A 54 -12.28 4.66 5.92
N GLY A 55 -12.60 3.56 6.59
CA GLY A 55 -13.87 2.84 6.38
C GLY A 55 -13.77 1.71 5.34
N LYS A 56 -14.91 1.34 4.75
CA LYS A 56 -14.99 0.21 3.81
C LYS A 56 -14.33 0.56 2.48
N ALA A 57 -13.46 -0.34 2.00
CA ALA A 57 -12.94 -0.30 0.64
C ALA A 57 -14.10 -0.46 -0.35
N ARG A 58 -14.12 0.36 -1.39
CA ARG A 58 -15.05 0.18 -2.51
C ARG A 58 -14.51 -0.91 -3.43
N PHE A 59 -15.42 -1.62 -4.11
CA PHE A 59 -15.06 -2.67 -5.06
C PHE A 59 -14.08 -2.18 -6.14
N LYS A 60 -14.28 -0.95 -6.64
CA LYS A 60 -13.41 -0.31 -7.62
C LYS A 60 -11.96 -0.19 -7.16
N GLU A 61 -11.72 0.14 -5.90
CA GLU A 61 -10.37 0.36 -5.35
C GLU A 61 -9.61 -0.97 -5.24
N LYS A 62 -10.31 -2.04 -4.85
CA LYS A 62 -9.73 -3.39 -4.85
C LYS A 62 -9.34 -3.83 -6.26
N ARG A 63 -10.20 -3.56 -7.24
CA ARG A 63 -9.96 -3.87 -8.65
C ARG A 63 -8.78 -3.07 -9.21
N GLU A 64 -8.65 -1.80 -8.87
CA GLU A 64 -7.50 -0.97 -9.28
C GLU A 64 -6.17 -1.54 -8.79
N ILE A 65 -6.10 -1.95 -7.52
CA ILE A 65 -4.91 -2.60 -6.94
C ILE A 65 -4.62 -3.95 -7.61
N GLU A 66 -5.66 -4.73 -7.92
CA GLU A 66 -5.52 -5.99 -8.63
C GLU A 66 -4.97 -5.80 -10.05
N GLU A 67 -5.52 -4.84 -10.79
CA GLU A 67 -5.09 -4.49 -12.14
C GLU A 67 -3.66 -3.94 -12.16
N LEU A 68 -3.24 -3.17 -11.15
CA LEU A 68 -1.86 -2.72 -11.00
C LEU A 68 -0.91 -3.89 -10.75
N GLY A 69 -1.29 -4.83 -9.89
CA GLY A 69 -0.51 -6.06 -9.65
C GLY A 69 -0.27 -6.88 -10.91
N LYS A 70 -1.26 -6.95 -11.81
CA LYS A 70 -1.14 -7.64 -13.12
C LYS A 70 -0.20 -6.91 -14.09
N LYS A 71 -0.14 -5.58 -14.02
CA LYS A 71 0.63 -4.75 -14.97
C LYS A 71 2.08 -4.55 -14.56
N VAL A 72 2.40 -4.76 -13.29
CA VAL A 72 3.74 -4.48 -12.75
C VAL A 72 4.52 -5.77 -12.57
N ARG A 73 5.66 -5.85 -13.26
CA ARG A 73 6.62 -6.94 -13.15
C ARG A 73 7.48 -6.74 -11.90
N GLY A 74 7.55 -7.74 -11.05
CA GLY A 74 8.44 -7.74 -9.90
C GLY A 74 7.85 -8.41 -8.68
N GLU A 75 8.42 -9.55 -8.30
CA GLU A 75 8.00 -10.36 -7.14
C GLU A 75 8.01 -9.62 -5.82
N LYS A 76 8.90 -8.62 -5.73
CA LYS A 76 9.09 -7.81 -4.53
C LYS A 76 8.20 -6.58 -4.51
N ILE A 77 7.45 -6.30 -5.57
CA ILE A 77 6.50 -5.18 -5.61
C ILE A 77 5.17 -5.66 -5.05
N VAL A 78 4.68 -4.95 -4.03
CA VAL A 78 3.48 -5.31 -3.29
C VAL A 78 2.54 -4.10 -3.28
N PHE A 79 1.33 -4.26 -3.78
CA PHE A 79 0.27 -3.26 -3.72
C PHE A 79 -0.67 -3.57 -2.56
N VAL A 80 -0.99 -2.57 -1.75
CA VAL A 80 -1.75 -2.76 -0.51
C VAL A 80 -2.88 -1.75 -0.39
N LEU A 81 -4.08 -2.22 -0.08
CA LEU A 81 -5.17 -1.38 0.43
C LEU A 81 -5.19 -1.47 1.95
N ALA A 82 -4.77 -0.40 2.63
CA ALA A 82 -4.75 -0.33 4.08
C ALA A 82 -6.03 0.34 4.61
N ARG A 83 -6.74 -0.36 5.51
CA ARG A 83 -7.94 0.13 6.18
C ARG A 83 -7.78 0.10 7.68
N TYR A 84 -8.13 1.21 8.33
CA TYR A 84 -8.21 1.28 9.78
C TYR A 84 -9.66 1.19 10.23
N ASP A 85 -9.99 0.15 10.99
CA ASP A 85 -11.31 -0.02 11.59
C ASP A 85 -11.18 -0.57 13.02
N LYS A 86 -11.97 -0.03 13.95
CA LYS A 86 -12.04 -0.43 15.37
C LYS A 86 -10.69 -0.74 16.05
N GLY A 87 -9.67 0.08 15.80
CA GLY A 87 -8.35 -0.09 16.43
C GLY A 87 -7.38 -0.99 15.68
N LYS A 88 -7.78 -1.60 14.56
CA LYS A 88 -6.98 -2.57 13.81
C LYS A 88 -6.76 -2.12 12.37
N TRP A 89 -5.59 -2.50 11.83
CA TRP A 89 -5.28 -2.39 10.41
C TRP A 89 -5.67 -3.67 9.68
N TYR A 90 -6.35 -3.50 8.56
CA TYR A 90 -6.67 -4.55 7.59
C TYR A 90 -5.94 -4.23 6.30
N LEU A 91 -5.15 -5.17 5.79
CA LEU A 91 -4.33 -5.00 4.59
C LEU A 91 -4.80 -5.99 3.53
N ASP A 92 -5.43 -5.49 2.47
CA ASP A 92 -5.70 -6.30 1.28
C ASP A 92 -4.43 -6.22 0.39
N VAL A 93 -3.71 -7.34 0.22
CA VAL A 93 -2.37 -7.38 -0.40
C VAL A 93 -2.41 -8.05 -1.78
N LYS A 94 -1.80 -7.42 -2.79
CA LYS A 94 -1.59 -7.98 -4.13
C LYS A 94 -0.12 -7.85 -4.53
N ARG A 95 0.53 -8.96 -4.82
CA ARG A 95 1.90 -8.97 -5.37
C ARG A 95 1.89 -8.73 -6.88
N GLY A 96 2.95 -8.10 -7.39
CA GLY A 96 3.25 -8.03 -8.81
C GLY A 96 3.43 -9.42 -9.42
N GLU A 97 3.10 -9.57 -10.69
CA GLU A 97 3.26 -10.85 -11.39
C GLU A 97 4.70 -11.07 -11.86
N THR A 98 5.14 -12.34 -11.86
CA THR A 98 6.40 -12.79 -12.46
C THR A 98 6.10 -13.37 -13.84
N GLU A 99 6.69 -12.81 -14.89
CA GLU A 99 6.87 -13.56 -16.13
C GLU A 99 8.13 -14.41 -16.00
N ILE A 100 8.00 -15.74 -15.95
CA ILE A 100 9.13 -16.64 -16.14
C ILE A 100 9.46 -16.60 -17.63
N LEU A 101 10.53 -15.88 -17.99
CA LEU A 101 11.13 -15.95 -19.32
C LEU A 101 11.74 -17.35 -19.52
N ILE A 102 10.95 -18.29 -20.03
CA ILE A 102 11.52 -19.48 -20.66
C ILE A 102 12.07 -19.00 -22.01
N LYS A 103 13.37 -18.66 -22.05
CA LYS A 103 14.07 -18.53 -23.34
C LYS A 103 14.02 -19.91 -24.00
N LYS A 104 13.30 -20.02 -25.12
CA LYS A 104 13.43 -21.13 -26.06
C LYS A 104 14.77 -21.05 -26.76
#